data_AF-M5CEW1-F1
#
_entry.id   AF-M5CEW1-F1
#
_cell.length_a   1.000
_cell.length_b   1.000
_cell.length_c   1.000
_cell.angle_alpha   90.00
_cell.angle_beta   90.00
_cell.angle_gamma   90.00
#
_symmetry.space_group_name_H-M   'P 1'
#
loop_
_entity.id
_entity.type
_entity.pdbx_description
1 polymer ?
#
loop_
_entity_poly.entity_id
_entity_poly.type
_entity_poly.pdbx_seq_one_letter_code
_entity_poly.pdbx_strand_id
1 'polypeptide(L)'
;MVNVDFFKDLLQVLKELIERGHFHEEEEEEEAGHVSVQGSEVLRQRLLCISTAFELLSGQGEALNIDLNDFVQHLYSLIPPLSLSPDIESSSQASTGRSIHLANSAELLFRALDKVFAPRTASTSHPPWRIAAFTKRLLTASTHFPPSTSVRTLEFVHALIVKYPQLDALLGSDDRAANGVYRPDVDDPQLANAFASSAWELQLLSTHWDEGVRTAALKITNFARS
;
A
#
# COMPACT_ATOMS: atom_id res chain seq x y z
N MET A 1 -1.76 16.19 -29.29
CA MET A 1 -2.79 15.59 -28.42
C MET A 1 -2.56 14.09 -28.46
N VAL A 2 -2.20 13.47 -27.34
CA VAL A 2 -2.07 12.01 -27.24
C VAL A 2 -3.49 11.43 -27.20
N ASN A 3 -3.77 10.36 -27.95
CA ASN A 3 -5.09 9.74 -28.01
C ASN A 3 -5.41 9.04 -26.67
N VAL A 4 -6.68 9.06 -26.24
CA VAL A 4 -7.15 8.36 -25.03
C VAL A 4 -6.91 6.85 -25.11
N ASP A 5 -7.02 6.28 -26.31
CA ASP A 5 -6.78 4.86 -26.55
C ASP A 5 -5.33 4.47 -26.23
N PHE A 6 -4.36 5.35 -26.50
CA PHE A 6 -2.97 5.11 -26.15
C PHE A 6 -2.76 4.95 -24.64
N PHE A 7 -3.46 5.74 -23.81
CA PHE A 7 -3.38 5.60 -22.36
C PHE A 7 -3.99 4.28 -21.88
N LYS A 8 -5.11 3.85 -22.48
CA LYS A 8 -5.72 2.56 -22.16
C LYS A 8 -4.79 1.40 -22.52
N ASP A 9 -4.18 1.45 -23.71
CA ASP A 9 -3.23 0.44 -24.16
C ASP A 9 -2.00 0.39 -23.23
N LEU A 10 -1.48 1.55 -22.83
CA LEU A 10 -0.35 1.63 -21.90
C LEU A 10 -0.70 1.08 -20.52
N LEU A 11 -1.88 1.39 -19.99
CA LEU A 11 -2.35 0.85 -18.70
C LEU A 11 -2.58 -0.66 -18.77
N GLN A 12 -3.09 -1.16 -19.90
CA GLN A 12 -3.24 -2.60 -20.14
C GLN A 12 -1.88 -3.30 -20.11
N VAL A 13 -0.86 -2.73 -20.77
CA VAL A 13 0.51 -3.26 -20.70
C VAL A 13 1.04 -3.23 -19.27
N LEU A 14 0.87 -2.13 -18.52
CA LEU A 14 1.30 -2.07 -17.12
C LEU A 14 0.61 -3.12 -16.25
N LYS A 15 -0.68 -3.40 -16.49
CA LYS A 15 -1.42 -4.45 -15.80
C LYS A 15 -0.86 -5.84 -16.12
N GLU A 16 -0.60 -6.13 -17.38
CA GLU A 16 0.03 -7.40 -17.79
C GLU A 16 1.41 -7.59 -17.16
N LEU A 17 2.20 -6.52 -17.00
CA LEU A 17 3.49 -6.57 -16.30
C LEU A 17 3.33 -6.86 -14.80
N ILE A 18 2.30 -6.31 -14.17
CA ILE A 18 2.01 -6.61 -12.77
C ILE A 18 1.63 -8.08 -12.59
N GLU A 19 0.80 -8.63 -13.47
CA GLU A 19 0.34 -10.02 -13.42
C GLU A 19 1.47 -11.02 -13.73
N ARG A 20 2.27 -10.78 -14.78
CA ARG A 20 3.35 -11.69 -15.20
C ARG A 20 4.53 -11.72 -14.22
N GLY A 21 4.81 -10.61 -13.55
CA GLY A 21 5.85 -10.55 -12.51
C GLY A 21 7.30 -10.75 -12.99
N HIS A 22 7.60 -11.06 -14.26
CA HIS A 22 8.97 -11.19 -14.78
C HIS A 22 9.07 -10.89 -16.28
N PHE A 23 10.23 -10.38 -16.72
CA PHE A 23 10.69 -10.33 -18.13
C PHE A 23 11.75 -11.40 -18.46
N HIS A 24 12.00 -12.35 -17.56
CA HIS A 24 13.01 -13.40 -17.73
C HIS A 24 12.34 -14.78 -17.62
N GLU A 25 11.58 -15.15 -18.64
CA GLU A 25 11.40 -16.57 -18.97
C GLU A 25 12.48 -16.90 -20.00
N GLU A 26 13.64 -17.33 -19.55
CA GLU A 26 14.55 -18.19 -20.30
C GLU A 26 15.63 -18.69 -19.32
N GLU A 27 15.43 -19.95 -18.90
CA GLU A 27 16.45 -20.91 -18.47
C GLU A 27 17.53 -20.42 -17.50
N GLU A 28 17.35 -20.68 -16.20
CA GLU A 28 18.49 -21.01 -15.32
C GLU A 28 17.97 -21.84 -14.14
N GLU A 29 18.21 -23.15 -14.20
CA GLU A 29 18.26 -23.99 -13.01
C GLU A 29 19.36 -23.42 -12.11
N GLU A 30 19.08 -22.96 -10.86
CA GLU A 30 19.99 -23.10 -9.70
C GLU A 30 19.60 -22.31 -8.43
N GLU A 31 19.90 -22.97 -7.29
CA GLU A 31 20.14 -22.51 -5.91
C GLU A 31 19.12 -21.64 -5.13
N ALA A 32 18.70 -22.18 -3.98
CA ALA A 32 17.75 -21.61 -3.02
C ALA A 32 18.11 -20.22 -2.44
N GLY A 33 19.31 -19.71 -2.66
CA GLY A 33 19.73 -18.36 -2.26
C GLY A 33 19.25 -17.26 -3.20
N HIS A 34 19.09 -17.55 -4.50
CA HIS A 34 18.78 -16.54 -5.54
C HIS A 34 17.28 -16.18 -5.61
N VAL A 35 16.42 -17.03 -5.05
CA VAL A 35 14.96 -16.89 -5.08
C VAL A 35 14.47 -15.67 -4.29
N SER A 36 15.12 -15.34 -3.17
CA SER A 36 14.71 -14.22 -2.30
C SER A 36 14.98 -12.84 -2.94
N VAL A 37 16.11 -12.72 -3.63
CA VAL A 37 16.52 -11.50 -4.34
C VAL A 37 15.59 -11.24 -5.54
N GLN A 38 15.29 -12.29 -6.31
CA GLN A 38 14.32 -12.22 -7.41
C GLN A 38 12.94 -11.79 -6.90
N GLY A 39 12.44 -12.38 -5.81
CA GLY A 39 11.15 -12.02 -5.23
C GLY A 39 11.04 -10.54 -4.85
N SER A 40 12.08 -9.97 -4.24
CA SER A 40 12.11 -8.54 -3.87
C SER A 40 12.10 -7.62 -5.09
N GLU A 41 12.83 -8.00 -6.15
CA GLU A 41 12.86 -7.25 -7.42
C GLU A 41 11.50 -7.27 -8.12
N VAL A 42 10.79 -8.42 -8.13
CA VAL A 42 9.43 -8.52 -8.66
C VAL A 42 8.46 -7.59 -7.92
N LEU A 43 8.49 -7.58 -6.59
CA LEU A 43 7.62 -6.70 -5.79
C LEU A 43 7.90 -5.23 -6.10
N ARG A 44 9.17 -4.87 -6.24
CA ARG A 44 9.59 -3.52 -6.63
C ARG A 44 9.13 -3.16 -8.04
N GLN A 45 9.27 -4.05 -9.03
CA GLN A 45 8.80 -3.82 -10.39
C GLN A 45 7.29 -3.59 -10.43
N ARG A 46 6.52 -4.37 -9.67
CA ARG A 46 5.07 -4.19 -9.53
C ARG A 46 4.72 -2.84 -8.92
N LEU A 47 5.41 -2.42 -7.87
CA LEU A 47 5.25 -1.07 -7.28
C LEU A 47 5.58 0.04 -8.28
N LEU A 48 6.64 -0.11 -9.08
CA LEU A 48 6.98 0.85 -10.12
C LEU A 48 5.86 0.97 -11.16
N CYS A 49 5.30 -0.15 -11.63
CA CYS A 49 4.18 -0.15 -12.59
C CYS A 49 2.92 0.53 -12.01
N ILE A 50 2.65 0.31 -10.72
CA ILE A 50 1.53 0.95 -10.03
C ILE A 50 1.77 2.46 -9.88
N SER A 51 2.97 2.88 -9.44
CA SER A 51 3.33 4.29 -9.31
C SER A 51 3.26 5.02 -10.65
N THR A 52 3.80 4.41 -11.72
CA THR A 52 3.75 4.99 -13.06
C THR A 52 2.31 5.08 -13.58
N ALA A 53 1.46 4.09 -13.35
CA ALA A 53 0.03 4.17 -13.71
C ALA A 53 -0.66 5.36 -13.02
N PHE A 54 -0.42 5.56 -11.72
CA PHE A 54 -0.98 6.71 -10.99
C PHE A 54 -0.38 8.05 -11.44
N GLU A 55 0.89 8.09 -11.80
CA GLU A 55 1.55 9.30 -12.29
C GLU A 55 1.08 9.69 -13.69
N LEU A 56 0.91 8.72 -14.59
CA LEU A 56 0.42 8.94 -15.96
C LEU A 56 -0.98 9.55 -15.97
N LEU A 57 -1.80 9.20 -14.99
CA LEU A 57 -3.16 9.72 -14.84
C LEU A 57 -3.28 10.88 -13.85
N SER A 58 -2.18 11.31 -13.22
CA SER A 58 -2.17 12.54 -12.43
C SER A 58 -2.13 13.76 -13.36
N GLY A 59 -2.87 14.83 -13.05
CA GLY A 59 -2.85 16.07 -13.84
C GLY A 59 -3.80 16.03 -15.06
N GLN A 60 -3.29 16.21 -16.28
CA GLN A 60 -4.16 16.26 -17.49
C GLN A 60 -4.87 14.94 -17.80
N GLY A 61 -4.37 13.81 -17.28
CA GLY A 61 -4.99 12.49 -17.39
C GLY A 61 -6.23 12.30 -16.50
N GLU A 62 -6.45 13.15 -15.49
CA GLU A 62 -7.63 13.07 -14.62
C GLU A 62 -8.94 13.36 -15.38
N ALA A 63 -8.85 14.19 -16.42
CA ALA A 63 -9.96 14.51 -17.31
C ALA A 63 -10.44 13.29 -18.14
N LEU A 64 -9.62 12.23 -18.22
CA LEU A 64 -9.96 11.01 -18.96
C LEU A 64 -10.89 10.08 -18.17
N ASN A 65 -11.10 10.33 -16.87
CA ASN A 65 -11.97 9.55 -15.98
C ASN A 65 -11.77 8.02 -16.11
N ILE A 66 -10.51 7.59 -16.29
CA ILE A 66 -10.15 6.17 -16.39
C ILE A 66 -10.18 5.56 -14.98
N ASP A 67 -10.81 4.39 -14.85
CA ASP A 67 -10.85 3.67 -13.58
C ASP A 67 -9.49 3.01 -13.28
N LEU A 68 -9.04 3.17 -12.04
CA LEU A 68 -7.80 2.62 -11.51
C LEU A 68 -8.05 1.61 -10.39
N ASN A 69 -9.28 1.12 -10.25
CA ASN A 69 -9.65 0.18 -9.21
C ASN A 69 -8.74 -1.06 -9.18
N ASP A 70 -8.40 -1.60 -10.35
CA ASP A 70 -7.51 -2.77 -10.47
C ASP A 70 -6.11 -2.48 -9.90
N PHE A 71 -5.53 -1.31 -10.21
CA PHE A 71 -4.24 -0.89 -9.66
C PHE A 71 -4.30 -0.67 -8.14
N VAL A 72 -5.42 -0.17 -7.63
CA VAL A 72 -5.66 -0.06 -6.18
C VAL A 72 -5.74 -1.44 -5.53
N GLN A 73 -6.40 -2.41 -6.17
CA GLN A 73 -6.48 -3.78 -5.68
C GLN A 73 -5.10 -4.47 -5.68
N HIS A 74 -4.32 -4.29 -6.76
CA HIS A 74 -2.93 -4.77 -6.79
C HIS A 74 -2.05 -4.11 -5.73
N LEU A 75 -2.21 -2.80 -5.47
CA LEU A 75 -1.50 -2.15 -4.37
C LEU A 75 -1.88 -2.78 -3.01
N TYR A 76 -3.17 -3.04 -2.80
CA TYR A 76 -3.68 -3.67 -1.58
C TYR A 76 -3.10 -5.07 -1.37
N SER A 77 -2.99 -5.89 -2.43
CA SER A 77 -2.42 -7.25 -2.35
C SER A 77 -0.90 -7.27 -2.17
N LEU A 78 -0.19 -6.20 -2.54
CA LEU A 78 1.26 -6.11 -2.36
C LEU A 78 1.70 -5.76 -0.94
N ILE A 79 0.85 -5.15 -0.11
CA ILE A 79 1.23 -4.72 1.24
C ILE A 79 1.76 -5.88 2.10
N PRO A 80 1.09 -7.04 2.21
CA PRO A 80 1.58 -8.15 3.03
C PRO A 80 2.94 -8.71 2.58
N PRO A 81 3.17 -9.09 1.30
CA PRO A 81 4.47 -9.59 0.89
C PRO A 81 5.58 -8.54 0.99
N LEU A 82 5.27 -7.25 0.80
CA LEU A 82 6.24 -6.17 1.04
C LEU A 82 6.67 -6.11 2.51
N SER A 83 5.75 -6.34 3.45
CA SER A 83 6.07 -6.33 4.89
C SER A 83 6.97 -7.48 5.35
N LEU A 84 7.05 -8.53 4.54
CA LEU A 84 7.92 -9.68 4.77
C LEU A 84 9.22 -9.60 3.96
N SER A 85 9.39 -8.58 3.12
CA SER A 85 10.61 -8.41 2.32
C SER A 85 11.73 -7.78 3.17
N PRO A 86 12.91 -8.42 3.25
CA PRO A 86 14.04 -7.88 4.02
C PRO A 86 14.62 -6.60 3.41
N ASP A 87 14.44 -6.38 2.11
CA ASP A 87 15.10 -5.31 1.35
C ASP A 87 14.20 -4.09 1.10
N ILE A 88 13.08 -3.96 1.81
CA ILE A 88 12.10 -2.88 1.55
C ILE A 88 12.71 -1.47 1.68
N GLU A 89 13.70 -1.30 2.56
CA GLU A 89 14.43 -0.05 2.77
C GLU A 89 15.73 0.06 1.95
N SER A 90 16.16 -1.04 1.32
CA SER A 90 17.37 -1.07 0.49
C SER A 90 17.16 -0.22 -0.76
N SER A 91 18.01 0.80 -0.93
CA SER A 91 18.05 1.53 -2.19
C SER A 91 18.71 0.64 -3.24
N SER A 92 18.03 0.39 -4.35
CA SER A 92 18.64 -0.33 -5.47
C SER A 92 19.84 0.47 -5.97
N GLN A 93 21.06 0.00 -5.67
CA GLN A 93 22.28 0.55 -6.24
C GLN A 93 22.33 0.17 -7.73
N ALA A 94 21.65 0.93 -8.57
CA ALA A 94 21.85 0.81 -10.01
C ALA A 94 23.24 1.41 -10.34
N SER A 95 24.16 0.54 -10.73
CA SER A 95 25.49 0.82 -11.29
C SER A 95 25.45 1.60 -12.62
N THR A 96 24.30 2.14 -13.03
CA THR A 96 24.05 2.66 -14.38
C THR A 96 23.29 3.98 -14.38
N GLY A 97 23.85 5.03 -13.77
CA GLY A 97 23.72 6.45 -14.19
C GLY A 97 22.34 7.09 -14.49
N ARG A 98 21.21 6.42 -14.28
CA ARG A 98 19.86 6.92 -14.55
C ARG A 98 19.17 7.28 -13.24
N SER A 99 19.06 8.58 -12.98
CA SER A 99 18.58 9.22 -11.76
C SER A 99 17.10 9.00 -11.39
N ILE A 100 16.36 8.16 -12.11
CA ILE A 100 14.90 8.02 -11.98
C ILE A 100 14.50 6.85 -11.06
N HIS A 101 15.40 5.90 -10.78
CA HIS A 101 15.08 4.65 -10.05
C HIS A 101 15.70 4.53 -8.64
N LEU A 102 16.10 5.63 -8.01
CA LEU A 102 16.80 5.58 -6.72
C LEU A 102 15.89 5.36 -5.49
N ALA A 103 14.57 5.50 -5.65
CA ALA A 103 13.61 5.29 -4.57
C ALA A 103 13.62 3.82 -4.13
N ASN A 104 13.67 3.56 -2.83
CA ASN A 104 13.49 2.21 -2.28
C ASN A 104 12.02 1.77 -2.34
N SER A 105 11.75 0.48 -2.09
CA SER A 105 10.39 -0.07 -2.18
C SER A 105 9.42 0.57 -1.18
N ALA A 106 9.90 0.94 0.01
CA ALA A 106 9.11 1.69 0.98
C ALA A 106 8.66 3.05 0.42
N GLU A 107 9.56 3.82 -0.18
CA GLU A 107 9.23 5.13 -0.78
C GLU A 107 8.20 4.99 -1.92
N LEU A 108 8.36 3.98 -2.77
CA LEU A 108 7.39 3.69 -3.84
C LEU A 108 6.01 3.31 -3.29
N LEU A 109 5.96 2.50 -2.21
CA LEU A 109 4.72 2.15 -1.54
C LEU A 109 3.99 3.39 -1.04
N PHE A 110 4.67 4.27 -0.29
CA PHE A 110 4.04 5.48 0.23
C PHE A 110 3.66 6.47 -0.87
N ARG A 111 4.47 6.60 -1.91
CA ARG A 111 4.13 7.42 -3.09
C ARG A 111 2.84 6.92 -3.75
N ALA A 112 2.70 5.60 -3.91
CA ALA A 112 1.48 5.00 -4.45
C ALA A 112 0.28 5.21 -3.51
N LEU A 113 0.45 5.02 -2.19
CA LEU A 113 -0.60 5.25 -1.19
C LEU A 113 -1.08 6.71 -1.18
N ASP A 114 -0.16 7.68 -1.23
CA ASP A 114 -0.48 9.10 -1.32
C ASP A 114 -1.31 9.40 -2.56
N LYS A 115 -1.00 8.78 -3.70
CA LYS A 115 -1.79 8.93 -4.93
C LYS A 115 -3.16 8.27 -4.85
N VAL A 116 -3.28 7.11 -4.19
CA VAL A 116 -4.56 6.43 -4.01
C VAL A 116 -5.52 7.24 -3.14
N PHE A 117 -5.01 7.89 -2.08
CA PHE A 117 -5.82 8.64 -1.12
C PHE A 117 -5.74 10.18 -1.31
N ALA A 118 -5.09 10.62 -2.37
CA ALA A 118 -5.09 12.01 -2.80
C ALA A 118 -6.51 12.44 -3.19
N PRO A 119 -6.93 13.67 -2.82
CA PRO A 119 -8.18 14.22 -3.29
C PRO A 119 -8.10 14.42 -4.81
N ARG A 120 -8.79 13.57 -5.60
CA ARG A 120 -8.80 13.65 -7.08
C ARG A 120 -9.75 14.73 -7.59
N THR A 121 -10.86 14.96 -6.91
CA THR A 121 -11.76 16.11 -7.14
C THR A 121 -12.45 16.48 -5.83
N ALA A 122 -13.12 17.64 -5.77
CA ALA A 122 -13.88 18.09 -4.61
C ALA A 122 -15.00 17.11 -4.15
N SER A 123 -15.36 16.11 -4.97
CA SER A 123 -16.42 15.14 -4.67
C SER A 123 -15.97 13.67 -4.59
N THR A 124 -14.67 13.35 -4.71
CA THR A 124 -14.23 11.94 -4.61
C THR A 124 -14.11 11.50 -3.16
N SER A 125 -15.24 11.18 -2.53
CA SER A 125 -15.22 10.42 -1.28
C SER A 125 -14.79 8.99 -1.60
N HIS A 126 -13.64 8.55 -1.07
CA HIS A 126 -13.30 7.12 -1.12
C HIS A 126 -14.34 6.34 -0.30
N PRO A 127 -14.75 5.15 -0.75
CA PRO A 127 -15.71 4.37 0.01
C PRO A 127 -15.11 3.97 1.38
N PRO A 128 -15.87 4.07 2.49
CA PRO A 128 -15.36 3.80 3.83
C PRO A 128 -14.69 2.43 4.00
N TRP A 129 -15.23 1.40 3.34
CA TRP A 129 -14.68 0.04 3.40
C TRP A 129 -13.26 -0.04 2.85
N ARG A 130 -12.92 0.75 1.82
CA ARG A 130 -11.59 0.74 1.20
C ARG A 130 -10.57 1.34 2.14
N ILE A 131 -10.92 2.48 2.73
CA ILE A 131 -10.05 3.17 3.67
C ILE A 131 -9.80 2.27 4.88
N ALA A 132 -10.85 1.62 5.40
CA ALA A 132 -10.73 0.70 6.53
C ALA A 132 -9.89 -0.54 6.19
N ALA A 133 -10.08 -1.14 5.01
CA ALA A 133 -9.28 -2.27 4.54
C ALA A 133 -7.79 -1.94 4.47
N PHE A 134 -7.43 -0.85 3.79
CA PHE A 134 -6.05 -0.38 3.72
C PHE A 134 -5.49 -0.04 5.10
N THR A 135 -6.26 0.65 5.94
CA THR A 135 -5.84 1.00 7.30
C THR A 135 -5.51 -0.26 8.11
N LYS A 136 -6.42 -1.23 8.12
CA LYS A 136 -6.26 -2.47 8.86
C LYS A 136 -5.06 -3.28 8.34
N ARG A 137 -4.93 -3.41 7.02
CA ARG A 137 -3.80 -4.12 6.40
C ARG A 137 -2.46 -3.44 6.62
N LEU A 138 -2.41 -2.10 6.59
CA LEU A 138 -1.20 -1.33 6.89
C LEU A 138 -0.80 -1.45 8.37
N LEU A 139 -1.78 -1.46 9.28
CA LEU A 139 -1.53 -1.72 10.70
C LEU A 139 -0.94 -3.12 10.90
N THR A 140 -1.50 -4.16 10.27
CA THR A 140 -0.91 -5.50 10.28
C THR A 140 0.49 -5.52 9.66
N ALA A 141 0.72 -4.85 8.53
CA ALA A 141 2.06 -4.78 7.92
C ALA A 141 3.10 -4.07 8.80
N SER A 142 2.68 -3.04 9.56
CA SER A 142 3.58 -2.28 10.43
C SER A 142 4.16 -3.07 11.60
N THR A 143 3.59 -4.23 11.94
CA THR A 143 4.18 -5.15 12.94
C THR A 143 5.37 -5.94 12.38
N HIS A 144 5.51 -5.99 11.06
CA HIS A 144 6.58 -6.73 10.36
C HIS A 144 7.61 -5.81 9.70
N PHE A 145 7.23 -4.57 9.36
CA PHE A 145 8.16 -3.60 8.78
C PHE A 145 9.34 -3.25 9.72
N PRO A 146 10.47 -2.82 9.14
CA PRO A 146 11.55 -2.20 9.91
C PRO A 146 11.08 -0.88 10.56
N PRO A 147 11.72 -0.43 11.66
CA PRO A 147 11.21 0.68 12.48
C PRO A 147 10.91 1.97 11.71
N SER A 148 11.77 2.40 10.80
CA SER A 148 11.56 3.59 9.98
C SER A 148 10.30 3.50 9.11
N THR A 149 10.12 2.37 8.43
CA THR A 149 8.93 2.11 7.61
C THR A 149 7.67 1.96 8.48
N SER A 150 7.77 1.33 9.66
CA SER A 150 6.65 1.22 10.61
C SER A 150 6.21 2.58 11.12
N VAL A 151 7.14 3.47 11.50
CA VAL A 151 6.82 4.85 11.92
C VAL A 151 6.08 5.58 10.82
N ARG A 152 6.62 5.57 9.58
CA ARG A 152 5.98 6.23 8.43
C ARG A 152 4.59 5.65 8.12
N THR A 153 4.41 4.33 8.29
CA THR A 153 3.11 3.65 8.15
C THR A 153 2.11 4.16 9.19
N LEU A 154 2.53 4.26 10.45
CA LEU A 154 1.68 4.74 11.54
C LEU A 154 1.32 6.22 11.36
N GLU A 155 2.26 7.06 10.93
CA GLU A 155 1.98 8.47 10.61
C GLU A 155 0.97 8.61 9.48
N PHE A 156 1.09 7.79 8.43
CA PHE A 156 0.14 7.73 7.33
C PHE A 156 -1.25 7.28 7.81
N VAL A 157 -1.32 6.21 8.61
CA VAL A 157 -2.58 5.72 9.21
C VAL A 157 -3.21 6.78 10.11
N HIS A 158 -2.42 7.47 10.93
CA HIS A 158 -2.91 8.58 11.76
C HIS A 158 -3.53 9.68 10.89
N ALA A 159 -2.89 10.06 9.78
CA ALA A 159 -3.45 11.04 8.84
C ALA A 159 -4.78 10.57 8.24
N LEU A 160 -4.91 9.28 7.90
CA LEU A 160 -6.19 8.71 7.45
C LEU A 160 -7.27 8.79 8.54
N ILE A 161 -6.96 8.43 9.79
CA ILE A 161 -7.91 8.47 10.91
C ILE A 161 -8.39 9.90 11.16
N VAL A 162 -7.50 10.88 11.15
CA VAL A 162 -7.87 12.30 11.27
C VAL A 162 -8.83 12.70 10.15
N LYS A 163 -8.51 12.32 8.90
CA LYS A 163 -9.26 12.69 7.69
C LYS A 163 -10.62 11.97 7.57
N TYR A 164 -10.74 10.73 8.03
CA TYR A 164 -11.90 9.87 7.81
C TYR A 164 -12.52 9.40 9.14
N PRO A 165 -13.56 10.08 9.66
CA PRO A 165 -14.22 9.74 10.92
C PRO A 165 -14.78 8.33 11.00
N GLN A 166 -15.05 7.69 9.86
CA GLN A 166 -15.52 6.32 9.81
C GLN A 166 -14.49 5.34 10.41
N LEU A 167 -13.20 5.69 10.41
CA LEU A 167 -12.13 4.86 10.96
C LEU A 167 -12.09 4.83 12.49
N ASP A 168 -12.75 5.76 13.17
CA ASP A 168 -12.91 5.73 14.64
C ASP A 168 -13.55 4.39 15.08
N ALA A 169 -14.26 3.74 14.16
CA ALA A 169 -14.76 2.39 14.29
C ALA A 169 -13.73 1.33 14.68
N LEU A 170 -12.52 1.44 14.15
CA LEU A 170 -11.45 0.47 14.39
C LEU A 170 -10.78 0.70 15.76
N LEU A 171 -10.89 1.90 16.31
CA LEU A 171 -10.30 2.27 17.61
C LEU A 171 -11.21 1.93 18.79
N GLY A 172 -12.52 1.82 18.56
CA GLY A 172 -13.49 1.46 19.59
C GLY A 172 -13.38 -0.01 20.02
N SER A 173 -13.53 -0.25 21.32
CA SER A 173 -13.64 -1.60 21.91
C SER A 173 -15.08 -2.12 21.96
N ASP A 174 -16.05 -1.30 21.55
CA ASP A 174 -17.46 -1.70 21.58
C ASP A 174 -17.71 -2.84 20.61
N ASP A 175 -18.41 -3.86 21.10
CA ASP A 175 -18.86 -5.01 20.31
C ASP A 175 -19.83 -4.50 19.24
N ARG A 176 -19.28 -4.25 18.06
CA ARG A 176 -20.07 -3.81 16.92
C ARG A 176 -20.72 -5.04 16.34
N ALA A 177 -22.04 -4.96 16.13
CA ALA A 177 -22.77 -5.88 15.27
C ALA A 177 -22.34 -5.69 13.79
N ALA A 178 -21.04 -5.75 13.52
CA ALA A 178 -20.51 -5.92 12.18
C ALA A 178 -20.80 -7.36 11.78
N ASN A 179 -21.59 -7.51 10.73
CA ASN A 179 -21.87 -8.83 10.17
C ASN A 179 -20.59 -9.40 9.54
N GLY A 180 -20.29 -10.66 9.87
CA GLY A 180 -19.18 -11.40 9.26
C GLY A 180 -17.86 -11.27 10.01
N VAL A 181 -16.79 -11.74 9.36
CA VAL A 181 -15.44 -11.85 9.93
C VAL A 181 -14.47 -11.09 9.04
N TYR A 182 -13.50 -10.40 9.63
CA TYR A 182 -12.39 -9.81 8.88
C TYR A 182 -11.53 -10.90 8.24
N ARG A 183 -11.30 -10.79 6.93
CA ARG A 183 -10.52 -11.75 6.13
C ARG A 183 -9.21 -11.11 5.68
N PRO A 184 -8.10 -11.26 6.44
CA PRO A 184 -6.81 -10.68 6.08
C PRO A 184 -6.21 -11.33 4.81
N ASP A 185 -6.59 -12.57 4.52
CA ASP A 185 -6.17 -13.41 3.39
C ASP A 185 -6.72 -12.96 2.03
N VAL A 186 -7.77 -12.12 2.01
CA VAL A 186 -8.45 -11.73 0.78
C VAL A 186 -7.81 -10.49 0.16
N ASP A 187 -7.38 -10.59 -1.09
CA ASP A 187 -6.73 -9.49 -1.84
C ASP A 187 -7.68 -8.45 -2.42
N ASP A 188 -8.98 -8.62 -2.24
CA ASP A 188 -9.96 -7.60 -2.55
C ASP A 188 -10.32 -6.78 -1.28
N PRO A 189 -10.02 -5.47 -1.23
CA PRO A 189 -10.35 -4.63 -0.09
C PRO A 189 -11.86 -4.53 0.19
N GLN A 190 -12.72 -4.76 -0.81
CA GLN A 190 -14.17 -4.75 -0.63
C GLN A 190 -14.67 -5.98 0.13
N LEU A 191 -13.98 -7.11 -0.03
CA LEU A 191 -14.36 -8.40 0.57
C LEU A 191 -13.65 -8.70 1.89
N ALA A 192 -12.64 -7.90 2.25
CA ALA A 192 -11.86 -8.08 3.47
C ALA A 192 -12.67 -7.85 4.76
N ASN A 193 -13.72 -7.01 4.72
CA ASN A 193 -14.57 -6.70 5.88
C ASN A 193 -13.81 -6.14 7.11
N ALA A 194 -12.98 -5.12 6.91
CA ALA A 194 -12.12 -4.57 7.96
C ALA A 194 -12.85 -4.01 9.19
N PHE A 195 -14.09 -3.52 9.02
CA PHE A 195 -14.89 -3.02 10.14
C PHE A 195 -15.39 -4.10 11.09
N ALA A 196 -15.28 -5.39 10.73
CA ALA A 196 -15.54 -6.51 11.63
C ALA A 196 -14.34 -6.85 12.53
N SER A 197 -13.31 -6.00 12.56
CA SER A 197 -12.13 -6.14 13.43
C SER A 197 -11.80 -4.81 14.12
N SER A 198 -10.98 -4.87 15.16
CA SER A 198 -10.41 -3.72 15.86
C SER A 198 -8.95 -3.52 15.48
N ALA A 199 -8.40 -2.32 15.69
CA ALA A 199 -6.99 -1.98 15.48
C ALA A 199 -6.06 -2.51 16.59
N TRP A 200 -6.16 -3.80 16.91
CA TRP A 200 -5.40 -4.44 17.99
C TRP A 200 -3.87 -4.36 17.81
N GLU A 201 -3.38 -4.18 16.58
CA GLU A 201 -1.95 -4.01 16.29
C GLU A 201 -1.36 -2.79 16.99
N LEU A 202 -2.15 -1.75 17.22
CA LEU A 202 -1.71 -0.56 17.96
C LEU A 202 -1.28 -0.91 19.38
N GLN A 203 -1.98 -1.83 20.04
CA GLN A 203 -1.61 -2.30 21.37
C GLN A 203 -0.26 -2.99 21.35
N LEU A 204 0.00 -3.85 20.35
CA LEU A 204 1.28 -4.51 20.18
C LEU A 204 2.40 -3.50 19.91
N LEU A 205 2.19 -2.57 18.99
CA LEU A 205 3.16 -1.55 18.59
C LEU A 205 3.44 -0.53 19.69
N SER A 206 2.49 -0.30 20.61
CA SER A 206 2.71 0.53 21.81
C SER A 206 3.81 -0.02 22.74
N THR A 207 4.12 -1.31 22.63
CA THR A 207 5.15 -2.02 23.40
C THR A 207 6.39 -2.38 22.58
N HIS A 208 6.49 -1.86 21.35
CA HIS A 208 7.61 -2.12 20.44
C HIS A 208 8.95 -1.65 21.05
N TRP A 209 10.06 -2.28 20.66
CA TRP A 209 11.38 -1.97 21.23
C TRP A 209 11.89 -0.57 20.81
N ASP A 210 11.57 -0.15 19.58
CA ASP A 210 11.87 1.19 19.06
C ASP A 210 10.93 2.25 19.64
N GLU A 211 11.49 3.39 20.09
CA GLU A 211 10.74 4.48 20.70
C GLU A 211 9.87 5.26 19.72
N GLY A 212 10.32 5.43 18.48
CA GLY A 212 9.56 6.11 17.43
C GLY A 212 8.28 5.37 17.12
N VAL A 213 8.35 4.04 16.98
CA VAL A 213 7.19 3.18 16.74
C VAL A 213 6.18 3.27 17.90
N ARG A 214 6.65 3.17 19.16
CA ARG A 214 5.76 3.30 20.32
C ARG A 214 5.05 4.64 20.35
N THR A 215 5.79 5.72 20.12
CA THR A 215 5.27 7.09 20.16
C THR A 215 4.21 7.31 19.07
N ALA A 216 4.47 6.83 17.85
CA ALA A 216 3.53 6.91 16.75
C ALA A 216 2.26 6.08 17.00
N ALA A 217 2.39 4.87 17.55
CA ALA A 217 1.24 4.04 17.92
C ALA A 217 0.39 4.67 19.03
N LEU A 218 1.02 5.15 20.11
CA LEU A 218 0.33 5.83 21.22
C LEU A 218 -0.38 7.11 20.77
N LYS A 219 0.17 7.83 19.80
CA LYS A 219 -0.48 9.01 19.21
C LYS A 219 -1.83 8.65 18.57
N ILE A 220 -1.92 7.50 17.91
CA ILE A 220 -3.17 7.01 17.33
C ILE A 220 -4.12 6.52 18.43
N THR A 221 -3.63 5.74 19.39
CA THR A 221 -4.47 5.20 20.47
C THR A 221 -5.08 6.29 21.34
N ASN A 222 -4.33 7.36 21.61
CA ASN A 222 -4.79 8.49 22.41
C ASN A 222 -5.51 9.57 21.60
N PHE A 223 -5.70 9.35 20.29
CA PHE A 223 -6.39 10.31 19.44
C PHE A 223 -7.87 10.38 19.82
N ALA A 224 -8.31 11.57 20.22
CA ALA A 224 -9.71 11.90 20.46
C ALA A 224 -10.16 13.00 19.50
N ARG A 225 -11.29 12.79 18.83
CA ARG A 225 -11.88 13.79 17.93
C ARG A 225 -12.54 14.88 18.78
N SER A 226 -12.05 16.11 18.65
CA SER A 226 -12.61 17.32 19.27
C SER A 226 -13.79 17.88 18.50
#